data_AF-A0A2K3KCV9-F1
#
_entry.id   AF-A0A2K3KCV9-F1
#
_cell.length_a   1.000
_cell.length_b   1.000
_cell.length_c   1.000
_cell.angle_alpha   90.00
_cell.angle_beta   90.00
_cell.angle_gamma   90.00
#
_symmetry.space_group_name_H-M   'P 1'
#
loop_
_entity.id
_entity.type
_entity.pdbx_description
1 polymer ?
#
loop_
_entity_poly.entity_id
_entity_poly.type
_entity_poly.pdbx_seq_one_letter_code
_entity_poly.pdbx_strand_id
1 'polypeptide(L)' 'MRFLSDFHRNGKLTKGINSTFIALIPKTDSPQRLNDFRPISLVGSLYKILAKVLANRLRQVIGSVISESQT' A
#
# COMPACT_ATOMS: atom_id res chain seq x y z
N MET A 1 -12.91 -0.28 14.25
CA MET A 1 -13.64 0.77 13.50
C MET A 1 -13.21 2.21 13.83
N ARG A 2 -12.86 2.56 15.09
CA ARG A 2 -12.47 3.92 15.49
C ARG A 2 -11.36 4.57 14.64
N PHE A 3 -10.34 3.81 14.25
CA PHE A 3 -9.28 4.30 13.36
C PHE A 3 -9.82 4.83 12.02
N LEU A 4 -10.72 4.09 11.36
CA LEU A 4 -11.28 4.49 10.07
C LEU A 4 -12.17 5.74 10.20
N SER A 5 -12.95 5.83 11.28
CA SER A 5 -13.76 7.03 11.55
C SER A 5 -12.89 8.26 11.84
N ASP A 6 -11.81 8.09 12.60
CA ASP A 6 -10.89 9.19 12.91
C ASP A 6 -10.15 9.68 11.66
N PHE A 7 -9.70 8.75 10.79
CA PHE A 7 -9.14 9.09 9.49
C PHE A 7 -10.16 9.80 8.60
N HIS A 8 -11.40 9.29 8.52
CA HIS A 8 -12.44 9.88 7.67
C HIS A 8 -12.80 11.31 8.10
N ARG A 9 -12.88 11.56 9.41
CA ARG A 9 -13.23 12.88 9.96
C ARG A 9 -12.10 13.90 9.82
N ASN A 10 -10.85 13.47 10.04
CA ASN A 10 -9.71 14.40 10.16
C ASN A 10 -8.77 14.39 8.96
N GLY A 11 -8.88 13.42 8.05
CA GLY A 11 -7.98 13.23 6.90
C GLY A 11 -6.54 12.88 7.29
N LYS A 12 -6.29 12.46 8.54
CA LYS A 12 -4.94 12.25 9.08
C LYS A 12 -4.70 10.79 9.44
N LEU A 13 -3.53 10.27 9.04
CA LEU A 13 -3.05 8.98 9.50
C LEU A 13 -2.45 9.11 10.90
N THR A 14 -2.81 8.18 11.79
CA THR A 14 -2.16 8.07 13.09
C THR A 14 -0.67 7.78 12.93
N LYS A 15 0.16 8.47 13.71
CA LYS A 15 1.62 8.32 13.66
C LYS A 15 2.03 6.85 13.80
N GLY A 16 2.89 6.38 12.89
CA GLY A 16 3.45 5.03 12.90
C GLY A 16 2.58 3.95 12.24
N ILE A 17 1.36 4.27 11.78
CA ILE A 17 0.49 3.25 11.17
C ILE A 17 0.99 2.78 9.79
N ASN A 18 1.71 3.65 9.08
CA ASN A 18 2.36 3.35 7.80
C ASN A 18 3.82 2.90 7.98
N SER A 19 4.29 2.71 9.22
CA SER A 19 5.60 2.10 9.47
C SER A 19 5.63 0.69 8.88
N THR A 20 6.75 0.35 8.26
CA THR A 20 6.95 -0.93 7.59
C THR A 20 8.30 -1.50 7.94
N PHE A 21 8.38 -2.82 8.06
CA PHE A 21 9.66 -3.52 7.97
C PHE A 21 9.98 -3.79 6.51
N ILE A 22 11.26 -3.75 6.15
CA ILE A 22 11.73 -4.16 4.82
C ILE A 22 12.23 -5.59 4.95
N ALA A 23 11.64 -6.50 4.18
CA ALA A 23 12.15 -7.86 4.03
C ALA A 23 12.70 -8.05 2.62
N LEU A 24 13.83 -8.74 2.50
CA LEU A 24 14.47 -9.04 1.22
C LEU A 24 14.07 -10.45 0.79
N ILE A 25 13.33 -10.58 -0.31
CA ILE A 25 12.95 -11.86 -0.89
C ILE A 25 13.92 -12.19 -2.03
N PRO A 26 14.58 -13.37 -2.03
CA PRO A 26 15.45 -13.77 -3.12
C PRO A 26 14.66 -13.93 -4.43
N LYS A 27 15.20 -13.47 -5.55
CA LYS A 27 14.64 -13.66 -6.90
C LYS A 27 15.17 -14.91 -7.60
N THR A 28 16.27 -15.47 -7.11
CA THR A 28 16.99 -16.61 -7.66
C THR A 28 17.42 -17.54 -6.53
N ASP A 29 17.64 -18.83 -6.81
CA ASP A 29 17.93 -19.85 -5.79
C ASP A 29 19.22 -19.59 -4.98
N SER A 30 20.20 -18.89 -5.56
CA SER A 30 21.49 -18.61 -4.92
C SER A 30 21.89 -17.15 -5.12
N PRO A 31 21.25 -16.20 -4.40
CA PRO A 31 21.51 -14.78 -4.57
C PRO A 31 22.93 -14.41 -4.11
N GLN A 32 23.64 -13.61 -4.90
CA GLN A 32 25.03 -13.20 -4.63
C GLN A 32 25.18 -11.69 -4.49
N ARG A 33 24.27 -10.92 -5.08
CA ARG A 33 24.28 -9.45 -5.10
C ARG A 33 22.99 -8.90 -4.50
N LEU A 34 23.02 -7.66 -3.99
CA LEU A 34 21.81 -7.00 -3.48
C LEU A 34 20.69 -6.93 -4.53
N ASN A 35 21.06 -6.76 -5.80
CA ASN A 35 20.11 -6.75 -6.91
C ASN A 35 19.43 -8.11 -7.16
N ASP A 36 19.88 -9.20 -6.55
CA ASP A 36 19.23 -10.51 -6.62
C ASP A 36 18.06 -10.62 -5.63
N PHE A 37 17.89 -9.62 -4.77
CA PHE A 37 16.76 -9.54 -3.84
C PHE A 37 15.72 -8.53 -4.32
N ARG A 38 14.46 -8.85 -4.04
CA ARG A 38 13.34 -7.92 -4.15
C ARG A 38 12.99 -7.44 -2.74
N PRO A 39 13.11 -6.15 -2.42
CA PRO A 39 12.61 -5.62 -1.16
C PRO A 39 11.08 -5.65 -1.17
N ILE A 40 10.47 -6.09 -0.08
CA ILE A 40 9.05 -5.97 0.18
C ILE A 40 8.79 -5.21 1.48
N SER A 41 7.74 -4.42 1.48
CA SER A 41 7.27 -3.68 2.66
C SER A 41 6.25 -4.52 3.44
N LEU A 42 6.67 -5.01 4.61
CA LEU A 42 5.79 -5.63 5.59
C LEU A 42 5.08 -4.54 6.41
N VAL A 43 4.01 -3.99 5.83
CA VAL A 43 3.16 -2.97 6.46
C VAL A 43 2.01 -3.60 7.24
N GLY A 44 1.60 -2.93 8.33
CA GLY A 44 0.51 -3.36 9.20
C GLY A 44 -0.84 -3.51 8.49
N SER A 45 -1.64 -4.48 8.94
CA SER A 45 -2.94 -4.81 8.34
C SER A 45 -3.96 -3.67 8.39
N LEU A 46 -3.94 -2.85 9.45
CA LEU A 46 -4.83 -1.68 9.57
C LEU A 46 -4.62 -0.67 8.43
N TYR A 47 -3.37 -0.38 8.08
CA TYR A 47 -3.04 0.46 6.94
C TYR A 47 -3.52 -0.17 5.64
N LYS A 48 -3.31 -1.49 5.45
CA LYS A 48 -3.79 -2.22 4.26
C LYS A 48 -5.31 -2.16 4.11
N ILE A 49 -6.06 -2.27 5.21
CA ILE A 49 -7.53 -2.17 5.22
C ILE A 49 -7.96 -0.78 4.75
N LEU A 50 -7.39 0.29 5.32
CA LEU A 50 -7.71 1.66 4.89
C LEU A 50 -7.34 1.87 3.41
N ALA A 51 -6.16 1.45 2.99
CA ALA A 51 -5.73 1.55 1.60
C ALA A 51 -6.69 0.82 0.65
N LYS A 52 -7.19 -0.37 1.04
CA LYS A 52 -8.17 -1.12 0.25
C LYS A 52 -9.52 -0.39 0.16
N VAL A 53 -10.00 0.20 1.25
CA VAL A 53 -11.22 1.03 1.24
C VAL A 53 -11.06 2.19 0.27
N LEU A 54 -9.93 2.91 0.33
CA LEU A 54 -9.66 4.04 -0.57
C LEU A 54 -9.55 3.60 -2.03
N ALA A 55 -8.84 2.50 -2.30
CA ALA A 55 -8.72 1.94 -3.64
C ALA A 55 -10.09 1.53 -4.23
N ASN A 56 -10.97 0.94 -3.42
CA ASN A 56 -12.31 0.58 -3.84
C ASN A 56 -13.17 1.82 -4.19
N ARG A 57 -12.98 2.95 -3.49
CA ARG A 57 -13.64 4.23 -3.82
C ARG A 57 -13.07 4.80 -5.11
N LEU A 58 -11.75 4.83 -5.26
CA LEU A 58 -11.09 5.32 -6.47
C LEU A 58 -11.51 4.52 -7.71
N ARG A 59 -11.64 3.20 -7.59
CA ARG A 59 -12.08 2.31 -8.67
C ARG A 59 -13.42 2.74 -9.28
N GLN A 60 -14.32 3.37 -8.52
CA GLN A 60 -15.62 3.81 -9.05
C GLN A 60 -15.51 4.99 -10.02
N VAL A 61 -14.42 5.75 -9.95
CA VAL A 61 -14.23 6.97 -10.77
C VAL A 61 -13.04 6.88 -11.71
N ILE A 62 -12.11 5.94 -11.50
CA ILE A 62 -10.82 5.90 -12.19
C ILE A 62 -10.96 5.87 -13.72
N GLY A 63 -11.94 5.12 -14.25
CA GLY A 63 -12.17 5.02 -15.70
C GLY A 63 -12.58 6.34 -16.37
N SER A 64 -13.10 7.31 -15.61
CA SER A 64 -13.41 8.65 -16.12
C SER A 64 -12.26 9.65 -16.00
N VAL A 65 -11.19 9.28 -15.27
CA VAL A 65 -10.08 10.17 -14.93
C VAL A 65 -8.84 9.87 -15.76
N ILE A 66 -8.66 8.60 -16.18
CA ILE A 66 -7.51 8.17 -16.97
C ILE A 66 -7.75 8.36 -18.48
N SER A 67 -6.69 8.58 -19.25
CA SER A 67 -6.78 8.62 -20.70
C SER A 67 -6.92 7.21 -21.29
N GLU A 68 -7.39 7.12 -22.54
CA GLU A 68 -7.46 5.86 -23.28
C GLU A 68 -6.09 5.16 -23.39
N SER A 69 -4.99 5.93 -23.47
CA SER A 69 -3.64 5.37 -23.51
C SER A 69 -3.17 4.72 -22.20
N GLN A 70 -3.94 4.86 -21.10
CA GLN A 70 -3.66 4.30 -19.78
C GLN A 70 -4.62 3.16 -19.39
N THR A 71 -5.57 2.82 -20.27
CA THR A 71 -6.57 1.77 -20.02
C THR A 71 -5.95 0.38 -20.10
#